data_AF-A0A960WRL5-F1
#
_entry.id   AF-A0A960WRL5-F1
#
_cell.length_a   1.000
_cell.length_b   1.000
_cell.length_c   1.000
_cell.angle_alpha   90.00
_cell.angle_beta   90.00
_cell.angle_gamma   90.00
#
_symmetry.space_group_name_H-M   'P 1'
#
loop_
_entity.id
_entity.type
_entity.pdbx_description
1 polymer ?
#
loop_
_entity_poly.entity_id
_entity_poly.type
_entity_poly.pdbx_seq_one_letter_code
_entity_poly.pdbx_strand_id
1 'polypeptide(L)'
;MADPNLSSFLWSVADLLRGDYKQSDYGKVILPFTVLRRLDCVLEPTKAAVLAEKTKRESAGLNPEPFLLKISGQLFYNDSPLDLKRLMGDQDHIGENLRAYLRGFSPAVRDIFDSFDLHIQIDRLDKCGLLYLVTEKFATIDLHPEAVSNAQMGAVFEELIRKFAELSNETAGEHFTPREVIRLMVYLLFIEDDEALTRPGVVRSIYDPTAGTGGMLSVAGEHLAEINPDARLVMYGQELNPESYAICKADMLIKGQDIANIIFGNTLSADGLTGKHFDYMLSNPPFGVEWKKIQKEIEKEAKEQGYNGRFGPGLPRVSDGSLLFLLHLISKMRPAKDGGSRFGIVLNGSPLFTGGAGSGESEIRRYVLENDLVEAIIGLP
;
A
#
# COMPACT_ATOMS: atom_id res chain seq x y z
N MET A 1 9.61 -13.83 -12.12
CA MET A 1 11.05 -13.51 -11.94
C MET A 1 11.21 -12.04 -12.23
N ALA A 2 11.73 -11.26 -11.27
CA ALA A 2 12.06 -9.85 -11.51
C ALA A 2 13.00 -9.77 -12.74
N ASP A 3 12.85 -8.73 -13.55
CA ASP A 3 13.77 -8.47 -14.65
C ASP A 3 15.21 -8.43 -14.07
N PRO A 4 16.13 -9.31 -14.51
CA PRO A 4 17.48 -9.40 -13.94
C PRO A 4 18.21 -8.05 -13.92
N ASN A 5 17.83 -7.11 -14.79
CA ASN A 5 18.37 -5.76 -14.83
C ASN A 5 17.97 -4.91 -13.60
N LEU A 6 16.72 -4.99 -13.12
CA LEU A 6 16.25 -4.13 -12.03
C LEU A 6 16.79 -4.58 -10.67
N SER A 7 16.82 -5.89 -10.40
CA SER A 7 17.43 -6.43 -9.18
C SER A 7 18.93 -6.09 -9.13
N SER A 8 19.65 -6.29 -10.25
CA SER A 8 21.07 -5.92 -10.35
C SER A 8 21.30 -4.42 -10.16
N PHE A 9 20.44 -3.56 -10.72
CA PHE A 9 20.50 -2.12 -10.52
C PHE A 9 20.37 -1.74 -9.03
N LEU A 10 19.36 -2.26 -8.34
CA LEU A 10 19.11 -1.95 -6.94
C LEU A 10 20.26 -2.40 -6.04
N TRP A 11 20.87 -3.55 -6.34
CA TRP A 11 22.08 -4.00 -5.67
C TRP A 11 23.28 -3.10 -5.94
N SER A 12 23.41 -2.55 -7.15
CA SER A 12 24.47 -1.59 -7.45
C SER A 12 24.34 -0.31 -6.61
N VAL A 13 23.12 0.08 -6.22
CA VAL A 13 22.90 1.17 -5.28
C VAL A 13 23.24 0.75 -3.85
N ALA A 14 22.83 -0.46 -3.43
CA ALA A 14 23.19 -1.00 -2.11
C ALA A 14 24.72 -1.07 -1.90
N ASP A 15 25.47 -1.40 -2.97
CA ASP A 15 26.93 -1.41 -2.95
C ASP A 15 27.54 -0.01 -2.70
N LEU A 16 26.93 1.06 -3.22
CA LEU A 16 27.35 2.43 -2.93
C LEU A 16 27.14 2.81 -1.46
N LEU A 17 26.12 2.24 -0.82
CA LEU A 17 25.78 2.53 0.58
C LEU A 17 26.64 1.72 1.57
N ARG A 18 27.43 0.76 1.08
CA ARG A 18 28.22 -0.14 1.92
C ARG A 18 29.35 0.63 2.62
N GLY A 19 29.36 0.55 3.95
CA GLY A 19 30.33 1.24 4.81
C GLY A 19 29.71 2.41 5.55
N ASP A 20 28.88 3.20 4.87
CA ASP A 20 28.20 4.38 5.45
C ASP A 20 26.82 4.04 6.06
N TYR A 21 26.20 2.96 5.57
CA TYR A 21 24.91 2.47 6.05
C TYR A 21 25.00 1.03 6.56
N LYS A 22 24.17 0.73 7.56
CA LYS A 22 23.88 -0.65 7.96
C LYS A 22 23.04 -1.31 6.85
N GLN A 23 23.24 -2.60 6.63
CA GLN A 23 22.51 -3.33 5.59
C GLN A 23 20.98 -3.26 5.77
N SER A 24 20.50 -3.29 7.01
CA SER A 24 19.08 -3.11 7.34
C SER A 24 18.53 -1.71 7.04
N ASP A 25 19.40 -0.69 6.87
CA ASP A 25 18.99 0.67 6.53
C ASP A 25 19.02 0.94 5.01
N TYR A 26 19.48 0.01 4.18
CA TYR A 26 19.56 0.23 2.73
C TYR A 26 18.17 0.50 2.12
N GLY A 27 17.13 -0.17 2.64
CA GLY A 27 15.75 0.06 2.21
C GLY A 27 15.27 1.49 2.36
N LYS A 28 15.72 2.18 3.42
CA LYS A 28 15.36 3.58 3.70
C LYS A 28 15.83 4.54 2.60
N VAL A 29 16.87 4.18 1.86
CA VAL A 29 17.35 4.95 0.70
C VAL A 29 16.74 4.41 -0.59
N ILE A 30 16.84 3.10 -0.81
CA ILE A 30 16.50 2.51 -2.11
C ILE A 30 15.00 2.63 -2.41
N LEU A 31 14.13 2.41 -1.42
CA LEU A 31 12.68 2.46 -1.61
C LEU A 31 12.17 3.85 -2.03
N PRO A 32 12.43 4.95 -1.30
CA PRO A 32 11.93 6.27 -1.69
C PRO A 32 12.53 6.77 -3.00
N PHE A 33 13.79 6.49 -3.31
CA PHE A 33 14.37 6.87 -4.59
C PHE A 33 13.80 6.08 -5.77
N THR A 34 13.44 4.81 -5.57
CA THR A 34 12.73 4.00 -6.57
C THR A 34 11.35 4.60 -6.86
N VAL A 35 10.60 4.96 -5.80
CA VAL A 35 9.30 5.64 -5.95
C VAL A 35 9.45 7.00 -6.64
N LEU A 36 10.44 7.80 -6.22
CA LEU A 36 10.74 9.10 -6.82
C LEU A 36 11.01 8.98 -8.32
N ARG A 37 11.86 8.06 -8.73
CA ARG A 37 12.16 7.85 -10.15
C ARG A 37 10.96 7.36 -10.93
N ARG A 38 10.14 6.48 -10.36
CA ARG A 38 8.93 6.00 -11.03
C ARG A 38 7.93 7.14 -11.28
N LEU A 39 7.70 8.00 -10.28
CA LEU A 39 6.84 9.18 -10.43
C LEU A 39 7.42 10.21 -11.42
N ASP A 40 8.74 10.40 -11.41
CA ASP A 40 9.46 11.26 -12.36
C ASP A 40 9.28 10.78 -13.81
N CYS A 41 9.49 9.48 -14.07
CA CYS A 41 9.25 8.87 -15.39
C CYS A 41 7.82 9.13 -15.90
N VAL A 42 6.80 8.95 -15.05
CA VAL A 42 5.39 9.13 -15.43
C VAL A 42 5.08 10.57 -15.82
N LEU A 43 5.74 11.56 -15.20
CA LEU A 43 5.53 12.98 -15.50
C LEU A 43 6.45 13.51 -16.61
N GLU A 44 7.50 12.80 -16.97
CA GLU A 44 8.51 13.26 -17.94
C GLU A 44 7.90 13.74 -19.27
N PRO A 45 6.93 13.02 -19.90
CA PRO A 45 6.33 13.47 -21.17
C PRO A 45 5.51 14.77 -21.07
N THR A 46 5.00 15.10 -19.88
CA THR A 46 4.08 16.24 -19.67
C THR A 46 4.73 17.45 -19.01
N LYS A 47 5.97 17.31 -18.53
CA LYS A 47 6.70 18.33 -17.76
C LYS A 47 6.67 19.73 -18.37
N ALA A 48 7.03 19.84 -19.66
CA ALA A 48 7.08 21.14 -20.34
C ALA A 48 5.70 21.80 -20.45
N ALA A 49 4.65 21.00 -20.70
CA ALA A 49 3.28 21.48 -20.79
C ALA A 49 2.74 21.93 -19.42
N VAL A 50 3.03 21.17 -18.35
CA VAL A 50 2.67 21.53 -16.97
C VAL A 50 3.28 22.87 -16.57
N LEU A 51 4.57 23.09 -16.87
CA LEU A 51 5.25 24.35 -16.55
C LEU A 51 4.66 25.54 -17.33
N ALA A 52 4.42 25.37 -18.63
CA ALA A 52 3.80 26.41 -19.45
C ALA A 52 2.37 26.76 -18.97
N GLU A 53 1.59 25.74 -18.59
CA GLU A 53 0.24 25.94 -18.07
C GLU A 53 0.25 26.63 -16.71
N LYS A 54 1.18 26.26 -15.81
CA LYS A 54 1.37 26.95 -14.52
C LYS A 54 1.58 28.46 -14.73
N THR A 55 2.57 28.84 -15.54
CA THR A 55 2.88 30.25 -15.82
C THR A 55 1.65 30.99 -16.36
N LYS A 56 0.90 30.36 -17.27
CA LYS A 56 -0.32 30.94 -17.85
C LYS A 56 -1.42 31.18 -16.80
N ARG A 57 -1.63 30.24 -15.88
CA ARG A 57 -2.69 30.35 -14.86
C ARG A 57 -2.33 31.31 -13.73
N GLU A 58 -1.08 31.29 -13.29
CA GLU A 58 -0.56 32.24 -12.30
C GLU A 58 -0.63 33.68 -12.82
N SER A 59 -0.24 33.91 -14.08
CA SER A 59 -0.35 35.22 -14.73
C SER A 59 -1.80 35.72 -14.85
N ALA A 60 -2.77 34.80 -14.84
CA ALA A 60 -4.20 35.11 -14.84
C ALA A 60 -4.80 35.23 -13.42
N GLY A 61 -4.00 35.08 -12.35
CA GLY A 61 -4.48 35.09 -10.97
C GLY A 61 -5.37 33.90 -10.59
N LEU A 62 -5.26 32.77 -11.31
CA LEU A 62 -6.05 31.56 -11.09
C LEU A 62 -5.25 30.52 -10.32
N ASN A 63 -5.93 29.65 -9.56
CA ASN A 63 -5.30 28.45 -9.00
C ASN A 63 -4.89 27.51 -10.14
N PRO A 64 -3.59 27.21 -10.33
CA PRO A 64 -3.13 26.37 -11.42
C PRO A 64 -3.49 24.88 -11.24
N GLU A 65 -3.64 24.40 -10.00
CA GLU A 65 -3.67 22.97 -9.66
C GLU A 65 -4.65 22.11 -10.50
N PRO A 66 -5.94 22.47 -10.66
CA PRO A 66 -6.87 21.67 -11.48
C PRO A 66 -6.42 21.52 -12.94
N PHE A 67 -5.73 22.53 -13.48
CA PHE A 67 -5.22 22.53 -14.83
C PHE A 67 -3.95 21.68 -14.94
N LEU A 68 -3.09 21.71 -13.92
CA LEU A 68 -1.87 20.89 -13.89
C LEU A 68 -2.20 19.40 -13.86
N LEU A 69 -3.17 18.99 -13.04
CA LEU A 69 -3.68 17.61 -13.00
C LEU A 69 -4.24 17.17 -14.36
N LYS A 70 -5.01 18.05 -15.01
CA LYS A 70 -5.56 17.76 -16.34
C LYS A 70 -4.48 17.62 -17.41
N ILE A 71 -3.45 18.47 -17.37
CA ILE A 71 -2.35 18.47 -18.36
C ILE A 71 -1.38 17.31 -18.12
N SER A 72 -1.11 16.95 -16.86
CA SER A 72 -0.30 15.78 -16.55
C SER A 72 -0.98 14.47 -16.97
N GLY A 73 -2.32 14.47 -17.05
CA GLY A 73 -3.10 13.25 -17.28
C GLY A 73 -3.06 12.30 -16.08
N GLN A 74 -2.64 12.80 -14.91
CA GLN A 74 -2.43 12.04 -13.69
C GLN A 74 -3.18 12.69 -12.52
N LEU A 75 -3.37 11.93 -11.45
CA LEU A 75 -3.89 12.45 -10.18
C LEU A 75 -2.84 13.23 -9.36
N PHE A 76 -1.69 13.54 -9.97
CA PHE A 76 -0.61 14.31 -9.39
C PHE A 76 0.15 15.10 -10.47
N TYR A 77 1.01 16.01 -10.02
CA TYR A 77 1.89 16.80 -10.88
C TYR A 77 3.19 17.14 -10.15
N ASN A 78 4.18 17.62 -10.90
CA ASN A 78 5.37 18.29 -10.38
C ASN A 78 5.60 19.60 -11.14
N ASP A 79 5.57 20.71 -10.43
CA ASP A 79 5.66 22.05 -11.00
C ASP A 79 7.03 22.73 -10.80
N SER A 80 8.03 21.98 -10.32
CA SER A 80 9.41 22.43 -10.26
C SER A 80 9.98 22.56 -11.67
N PRO A 81 10.81 23.59 -11.97
CA PRO A 81 11.54 23.64 -13.24
C PRO A 81 12.61 22.55 -13.36
N LEU A 82 12.92 21.86 -12.26
CA LEU A 82 13.86 20.74 -12.19
C LEU A 82 13.13 19.40 -12.46
N ASP A 83 13.90 18.44 -12.93
CA ASP A 83 13.58 17.01 -13.04
C ASP A 83 14.85 16.22 -12.68
N LEU A 84 14.76 14.90 -12.46
CA LEU A 84 15.93 14.14 -12.00
C LEU A 84 17.13 14.24 -12.95
N LYS A 85 16.90 14.40 -14.26
CA LYS A 85 17.97 14.54 -15.25
C LYS A 85 18.64 15.92 -15.15
N ARG A 86 17.88 17.00 -14.99
CA ARG A 86 18.40 18.36 -14.80
C ARG A 86 19.17 18.53 -13.51
N LEU A 87 18.81 17.80 -12.45
CA LEU A 87 19.55 17.82 -11.18
C LEU A 87 21.03 17.44 -11.37
N MET A 88 21.36 16.60 -12.36
CA MET A 88 22.73 16.16 -12.62
C MET A 88 23.62 17.27 -13.20
N GLY A 89 23.04 18.38 -13.66
CA GLY A 89 23.79 19.51 -14.20
C GLY A 89 24.47 20.40 -13.15
N ASP A 90 24.17 20.22 -11.86
CA ASP A 90 24.68 21.05 -10.77
C ASP A 90 24.96 20.18 -9.53
N GLN A 91 26.08 19.45 -9.61
CA GLN A 91 26.52 18.53 -8.56
C GLN A 91 26.76 19.24 -7.22
N ASP A 92 27.30 20.47 -7.24
CA ASP A 92 27.68 21.21 -6.03
C ASP A 92 26.45 21.60 -5.18
N HIS A 93 25.27 21.74 -5.80
CA HIS A 93 24.01 22.09 -5.12
C HIS A 93 22.96 20.97 -5.18
N ILE A 94 23.38 19.72 -5.40
CA ILE A 94 22.47 18.58 -5.59
C ILE A 94 21.44 18.45 -4.46
N GLY A 95 21.85 18.65 -3.20
CA GLY A 95 20.94 18.59 -2.06
C GLY A 95 19.88 19.69 -2.06
N GLU A 96 20.25 20.93 -2.36
CA GLU A 96 19.28 22.03 -2.43
C GLU A 96 18.31 21.81 -3.59
N ASN A 97 18.84 21.46 -4.76
CA ASN A 97 18.10 21.23 -5.98
C ASN A 97 17.13 20.05 -5.84
N LEU A 98 17.54 18.93 -5.22
CA LEU A 98 16.67 17.78 -4.97
C LEU A 98 15.53 18.13 -4.01
N ARG A 99 15.81 18.89 -2.93
CA ARG A 99 14.74 19.35 -2.01
C ARG A 99 13.77 20.31 -2.72
N ALA A 100 14.26 21.19 -3.60
CA ALA A 100 13.42 22.05 -4.41
C ALA A 100 12.56 21.25 -5.40
N TYR A 101 13.12 20.20 -6.02
CA TYR A 101 12.38 19.28 -6.88
C TYR A 101 11.26 18.56 -6.13
N LEU A 102 11.55 18.03 -4.93
CA LEU A 102 10.57 17.36 -4.08
C LEU A 102 9.42 18.29 -3.65
N ARG A 103 9.72 19.55 -3.34
CA ARG A 103 8.69 20.56 -2.99
C ARG A 103 7.73 20.88 -4.13
N GLY A 104 8.14 20.69 -5.38
CA GLY A 104 7.30 20.93 -6.55
C GLY A 104 6.23 19.87 -6.80
N PHE A 105 6.27 18.74 -6.10
CA PHE A 105 5.21 17.73 -6.20
C PHE A 105 3.91 18.18 -5.51
N SER A 106 2.78 17.72 -6.04
CA SER A 106 1.47 17.85 -5.40
C SER A 106 1.49 17.39 -3.92
N PRO A 107 0.66 17.96 -3.02
CA PRO A 107 0.65 17.60 -1.59
C PRO A 107 0.57 16.10 -1.33
N ALA A 108 -0.24 15.40 -2.11
CA ALA A 108 -0.41 13.95 -2.07
C ALA A 108 0.90 13.15 -2.21
N VAL A 109 1.78 13.60 -3.11
CA VAL A 109 3.07 12.94 -3.36
C VAL A 109 4.11 13.36 -2.32
N ARG A 110 4.01 14.58 -1.78
CA ARG A 110 4.89 15.00 -0.68
C ARG A 110 4.65 14.15 0.58
N ASP A 111 3.40 13.84 0.89
CA ASP A 111 3.04 12.92 2.00
C ASP A 111 3.68 11.53 1.87
N ILE A 112 3.83 11.02 0.64
CA ILE A 112 4.55 9.76 0.37
C ILE A 112 6.01 9.88 0.80
N PHE A 113 6.71 10.95 0.41
CA PHE A 113 8.13 11.14 0.75
C PHE A 113 8.36 11.51 2.22
N ASP A 114 7.40 12.20 2.84
CA ASP A 114 7.42 12.45 4.28
C ASP A 114 7.26 11.15 5.06
N SER A 115 6.40 10.24 4.60
CA SER A 115 6.23 8.90 5.21
C SER A 115 7.48 8.01 5.09
N PHE A 116 8.35 8.27 4.11
CA PHE A 116 9.67 7.62 4.00
C PHE A 116 10.77 8.31 4.79
N ASP A 117 10.50 9.46 5.43
CA ASP A 117 11.52 10.33 6.00
C ASP A 117 12.65 10.67 5.01
N LEU A 118 12.31 10.86 3.72
CA LEU A 118 13.32 11.02 2.66
C LEU A 118 14.26 12.21 2.91
N HIS A 119 13.78 13.27 3.56
CA HIS A 119 14.60 14.42 3.94
C HIS A 119 15.78 14.03 4.84
N ILE A 120 15.59 13.09 5.78
CA ILE A 120 16.65 12.58 6.65
C ILE A 120 17.70 11.84 5.83
N GLN A 121 17.26 11.04 4.86
CA GLN A 121 18.17 10.28 4.01
C GLN A 121 18.94 11.19 3.06
N ILE A 122 18.33 12.25 2.53
CA ILE A 122 19.03 13.27 1.75
C ILE A 122 20.15 13.90 2.58
N ASP A 123 19.86 14.35 3.81
CA ASP A 123 20.87 14.95 4.70
C ASP A 123 22.02 14.00 5.02
N ARG A 124 21.71 12.72 5.24
CA ARG A 124 22.73 11.71 5.54
C ARG A 124 23.58 11.36 4.33
N LEU A 125 22.96 11.15 3.16
CA LEU A 125 23.67 10.90 1.90
C LEU A 125 24.59 12.06 1.53
N ASP A 126 24.15 13.30 1.76
CA ASP A 126 24.93 14.51 1.48
C ASP A 126 26.17 14.57 2.37
N LYS A 127 26.00 14.34 3.68
CA LYS A 127 27.12 14.28 4.65
C LYS A 127 28.15 13.20 4.33
N CYS A 128 27.71 12.08 3.78
CA CYS A 128 28.60 10.98 3.36
C CYS A 128 29.16 11.17 1.93
N GLY A 129 28.81 12.23 1.20
CA GLY A 129 29.24 12.45 -0.18
C GLY A 129 28.64 11.46 -1.19
N LEU A 130 27.53 10.81 -0.85
CA LEU A 130 26.87 9.78 -1.67
C LEU A 130 25.64 10.28 -2.41
N LEU A 131 25.11 11.47 -2.06
CA LEU A 131 23.84 11.95 -2.59
C LEU A 131 23.81 12.06 -4.11
N TYR A 132 24.85 12.67 -4.71
CA TYR A 132 24.97 12.76 -6.17
C TYR A 132 25.01 11.37 -6.82
N LEU A 133 25.87 10.47 -6.32
CA LEU A 133 26.05 9.13 -6.89
C LEU A 133 24.76 8.30 -6.87
N VAL A 134 24.03 8.34 -5.75
CA VAL A 134 22.74 7.64 -5.62
C VAL A 134 21.71 8.27 -6.56
N THR A 135 21.62 9.59 -6.59
CA THR A 135 20.65 10.29 -7.47
C THR A 135 20.94 10.02 -8.95
N GLU A 136 22.21 9.99 -9.35
CA GLU A 136 22.65 9.70 -10.72
C GLU A 136 22.25 8.28 -11.15
N LYS A 137 22.45 7.27 -10.28
CA LYS A 137 21.98 5.91 -10.54
C LYS A 137 20.48 5.91 -10.86
N PHE A 138 19.66 6.56 -10.06
CA PHE A 138 18.22 6.58 -10.30
C PHE A 138 17.82 7.43 -11.51
N ALA A 139 18.53 8.53 -11.82
CA ALA A 139 18.23 9.36 -12.99
C ALA A 139 18.43 8.63 -14.33
N THR A 140 19.22 7.56 -14.37
CA THR A 140 19.59 6.83 -15.60
C THR A 140 18.71 5.62 -15.90
N ILE A 141 18.04 5.04 -14.90
CA ILE A 141 17.16 3.89 -15.11
C ILE A 141 15.77 4.34 -15.57
N ASP A 142 15.16 3.61 -16.50
CA ASP A 142 13.76 3.83 -16.88
C ASP A 142 12.84 2.93 -16.04
N LEU A 143 12.01 3.56 -15.21
CA LEU A 143 10.99 2.90 -14.39
C LEU A 143 9.57 3.25 -14.83
N HIS A 144 9.38 3.81 -16.03
CA HIS A 144 8.05 4.10 -16.57
C HIS A 144 7.20 2.81 -16.62
N PRO A 145 5.89 2.86 -16.36
CA PRO A 145 5.01 1.68 -16.44
C PRO A 145 5.05 0.91 -17.77
N GLU A 146 5.44 1.57 -18.87
CA GLU A 146 5.63 0.91 -20.17
C GLU A 146 6.93 0.09 -20.26
N ALA A 147 7.98 0.48 -19.53
CA ALA A 147 9.25 -0.24 -19.47
C ALA A 147 9.26 -1.29 -18.33
N VAL A 148 8.74 -0.90 -17.16
CA VAL A 148 8.58 -1.75 -15.98
C VAL A 148 7.13 -1.69 -15.53
N SER A 149 6.36 -2.72 -15.90
CA SER A 149 4.93 -2.82 -15.57
C SER A 149 4.67 -2.71 -14.06
N ASN A 150 3.45 -2.33 -13.68
CA ASN A 150 3.07 -2.24 -12.26
C ASN A 150 3.24 -3.59 -11.54
N ALA A 151 2.90 -4.70 -12.20
CA ALA A 151 3.08 -6.05 -11.66
C ALA A 151 4.56 -6.39 -11.38
N GLN A 152 5.47 -6.01 -12.30
CA GLN A 152 6.91 -6.17 -12.11
C GLN A 152 7.44 -5.27 -10.99
N MET A 153 6.98 -4.03 -10.93
CA MET A 153 7.40 -3.08 -9.90
C MET A 153 6.93 -3.53 -8.50
N GLY A 154 5.69 -3.99 -8.38
CA GLY A 154 5.20 -4.59 -7.14
C GLY A 154 6.09 -5.76 -6.70
N ALA A 155 6.50 -6.63 -7.63
CA ALA A 155 7.35 -7.78 -7.32
C ALA A 155 8.71 -7.35 -6.79
N VAL A 156 9.25 -6.26 -7.34
CA VAL A 156 10.53 -5.70 -6.94
C VAL A 156 10.44 -5.05 -5.56
N PHE A 157 9.38 -4.28 -5.27
CA PHE A 157 9.17 -3.73 -3.93
C PHE A 157 9.02 -4.83 -2.88
N GLU A 158 8.23 -5.87 -3.18
CA GLU A 158 8.07 -7.05 -2.33
C GLU A 158 9.42 -7.75 -2.08
N GLU A 159 10.22 -7.98 -3.13
CA GLU A 159 11.52 -8.62 -3.01
C GLU A 159 12.53 -7.77 -2.21
N LEU A 160 12.52 -6.45 -2.42
CA LEU A 160 13.36 -5.50 -1.68
C LEU A 160 13.04 -5.52 -0.19
N ILE A 161 11.76 -5.37 0.16
CA ILE A 161 11.31 -5.37 1.56
C ILE A 161 11.65 -6.69 2.22
N ARG A 162 11.35 -7.83 1.56
CA ARG A 162 11.70 -9.16 2.08
C ARG A 162 13.19 -9.27 2.37
N LYS A 163 14.05 -8.85 1.45
CA LYS A 163 15.50 -8.89 1.64
C LYS A 163 15.96 -8.00 2.77
N PHE A 164 15.42 -6.78 2.91
CA PHE A 164 15.80 -5.89 4.01
C PHE A 164 15.31 -6.38 5.37
N ALA A 165 14.13 -7.01 5.43
CA ALA A 165 13.61 -7.66 6.63
C ALA A 165 14.45 -8.89 7.05
N GLU A 166 14.85 -9.72 6.08
CA GLU A 166 15.78 -10.84 6.33
C GLU A 166 17.12 -10.36 6.90
N LEU A 167 17.59 -9.19 6.46
CA LEU A 167 18.82 -8.56 6.94
C LEU A 167 18.67 -7.87 8.31
N SER A 168 17.45 -7.52 8.73
CA SER A 168 17.16 -6.89 10.03
C SER A 168 16.91 -7.88 11.17
N ASN A 169 16.91 -9.20 10.91
CA ASN A 169 16.46 -10.24 11.84
C ASN A 169 15.01 -10.05 12.34
N GLU A 170 14.21 -9.24 11.64
CA GLU A 170 12.76 -9.17 11.87
C GLU A 170 12.09 -10.39 11.22
N THR A 171 11.00 -10.87 11.83
CA THR A 171 10.30 -12.08 11.41
C THR A 171 9.68 -11.88 10.01
N ALA A 172 10.36 -12.37 8.97
CA ALA A 172 9.95 -12.24 7.57
C ALA A 172 8.51 -12.72 7.26
N GLY A 173 7.94 -13.59 8.10
CA GLY A 173 6.57 -14.10 7.95
C GLY A 173 5.47 -13.07 8.23
N GLU A 174 5.77 -11.92 8.85
CA GLU A 174 4.79 -10.88 9.16
C GLU A 174 4.60 -9.85 8.04
N HIS A 175 5.41 -9.90 6.98
CA HIS A 175 5.50 -8.80 6.01
C HIS A 175 5.08 -9.14 4.58
N PHE A 176 4.81 -10.41 4.25
CA PHE A 176 4.51 -10.77 2.87
C PHE A 176 3.58 -11.96 2.72
N THR A 177 2.63 -11.83 1.79
CA THR A 177 1.78 -12.92 1.31
C THR A 177 2.31 -13.39 -0.04
N PRO A 178 2.70 -14.67 -0.20
CA PRO A 178 3.11 -15.19 -1.50
C PRO A 178 2.07 -14.90 -2.58
N ARG A 179 2.52 -14.53 -3.78
CA ARG A 179 1.63 -14.15 -4.89
C ARG A 179 0.66 -15.25 -5.28
N GLU A 180 1.07 -16.49 -5.15
CA GLU A 180 0.25 -17.68 -5.39
C GLU A 180 -0.93 -17.73 -4.42
N VAL A 181 -0.71 -17.39 -3.15
CA VAL A 181 -1.76 -17.31 -2.13
C VAL A 181 -2.69 -16.13 -2.41
N ILE A 182 -2.14 -14.96 -2.77
CA ILE A 182 -2.95 -13.79 -3.15
C ILE A 182 -3.86 -14.14 -4.35
N ARG A 183 -3.31 -14.76 -5.40
CA ARG A 183 -4.09 -15.17 -6.58
C ARG A 183 -5.18 -16.16 -6.23
N LEU A 184 -4.88 -17.13 -5.36
CA LEU A 184 -5.88 -18.07 -4.88
C LEU A 184 -7.03 -17.34 -4.16
N MET A 185 -6.72 -16.42 -3.24
CA MET A 185 -7.74 -15.63 -2.55
C MET A 185 -8.59 -14.82 -3.52
N VAL A 186 -7.96 -14.11 -4.46
CA VAL A 186 -8.67 -13.30 -5.46
C VAL A 186 -9.58 -14.17 -6.32
N TYR A 187 -9.09 -15.32 -6.79
CA TYR A 187 -9.90 -16.25 -7.58
C TYR A 187 -11.13 -16.73 -6.81
N LEU A 188 -10.95 -17.16 -5.56
CA LEU A 188 -12.06 -17.61 -4.70
C LEU A 188 -13.10 -16.52 -4.44
N LEU A 189 -12.67 -15.26 -4.32
CA LEU A 189 -13.59 -14.15 -4.12
C LEU A 189 -14.44 -13.88 -5.35
N PHE A 190 -13.87 -14.00 -6.55
CA PHE A 190 -14.54 -13.63 -7.79
C PHE A 190 -15.28 -14.78 -8.48
N ILE A 191 -14.99 -16.05 -8.13
CA ILE A 191 -15.47 -17.23 -8.87
C ILE A 191 -16.99 -17.36 -9.00
N GLU A 192 -17.77 -16.89 -8.01
CA GLU A 192 -19.25 -16.98 -8.06
C GLU A 192 -19.91 -15.71 -8.63
N ASP A 193 -19.13 -14.66 -8.91
CA ASP A 193 -19.63 -13.35 -9.29
C ASP A 193 -19.43 -13.05 -10.78
N ASP A 194 -19.32 -14.07 -11.63
CA ASP A 194 -19.09 -13.92 -13.07
C ASP A 194 -20.09 -12.94 -13.71
N GLU A 195 -21.41 -13.07 -13.49
CA GLU A 195 -22.38 -12.09 -14.03
C GLU A 195 -22.25 -10.69 -13.43
N ALA A 196 -21.88 -10.59 -12.16
CA ALA A 196 -21.73 -9.32 -11.45
C ALA A 196 -20.45 -8.59 -11.82
N LEU A 197 -19.44 -9.29 -12.33
CA LEU A 197 -18.12 -8.78 -12.72
C LEU A 197 -17.91 -8.71 -14.23
N THR A 198 -18.71 -9.39 -15.05
CA THR A 198 -18.58 -9.40 -16.53
C THR A 198 -19.49 -8.42 -17.26
N ARG A 199 -20.41 -7.73 -16.55
CA ARG A 199 -21.24 -6.68 -17.17
C ARG A 199 -20.42 -5.42 -17.48
N PRO A 200 -20.63 -4.77 -18.64
CA PRO A 200 -19.93 -3.53 -18.96
C PRO A 200 -20.20 -2.43 -17.94
N GLY A 201 -19.15 -1.73 -17.48
CA GLY A 201 -19.27 -0.57 -16.59
C GLY A 201 -19.61 -0.88 -15.14
N VAL A 202 -19.43 -2.14 -14.69
CA VAL A 202 -19.56 -2.50 -13.28
C VAL A 202 -18.50 -1.78 -12.45
N VAL A 203 -18.93 -1.18 -11.34
CA VAL A 203 -18.05 -0.64 -10.31
C VAL A 203 -18.22 -1.45 -9.03
N ARG A 204 -17.12 -2.03 -8.55
CA ARG A 204 -17.07 -2.76 -7.27
C ARG A 204 -16.01 -2.15 -6.36
N SER A 205 -16.16 -2.36 -5.07
CA SER A 205 -15.23 -1.92 -4.05
C SER A 205 -14.46 -3.11 -3.46
N ILE A 206 -13.16 -2.94 -3.26
CA ILE A 206 -12.32 -3.90 -2.53
C ILE A 206 -11.58 -3.21 -1.39
N TYR A 207 -11.47 -3.88 -0.25
CA TYR A 207 -10.76 -3.35 0.91
C TYR A 207 -9.76 -4.34 1.51
N ASP A 208 -8.57 -3.82 1.85
CA ASP A 208 -7.58 -4.50 2.68
C ASP A 208 -7.26 -3.68 3.94
N PRO A 209 -7.63 -4.15 5.15
CA PRO A 209 -7.34 -3.46 6.41
C PRO A 209 -5.87 -3.52 6.85
N THR A 210 -5.05 -4.29 6.13
CA THR A 210 -3.63 -4.53 6.38
C THR A 210 -2.88 -4.53 5.05
N ALA A 211 -3.05 -3.43 4.31
CA ALA A 211 -2.76 -3.36 2.88
C ALA A 211 -1.28 -3.62 2.55
N GLY A 212 -0.36 -3.45 3.49
CA GLY A 212 1.08 -3.54 3.25
C GLY A 212 1.47 -2.60 2.12
N THR A 213 2.14 -3.13 1.10
CA THR A 213 2.50 -2.40 -0.13
C THR A 213 1.38 -2.31 -1.17
N GLY A 214 0.19 -2.81 -0.89
CA GLY A 214 -0.95 -2.83 -1.81
C GLY A 214 -0.91 -3.96 -2.85
N GLY A 215 -0.03 -4.95 -2.70
CA GLY A 215 0.12 -6.06 -3.65
C GLY A 215 -1.16 -6.88 -3.81
N MET A 216 -1.87 -7.12 -2.70
CA MET A 216 -3.15 -7.81 -2.65
C MET A 216 -4.25 -7.09 -3.47
N LEU A 217 -4.39 -5.77 -3.26
CA LEU A 217 -5.31 -4.91 -4.02
C LEU A 217 -4.95 -4.87 -5.52
N SER A 218 -3.65 -4.81 -5.81
CA SER A 218 -3.13 -4.77 -7.19
C SER A 218 -3.46 -6.04 -7.96
N VAL A 219 -3.20 -7.21 -7.38
CA VAL A 219 -3.49 -8.50 -8.02
C VAL A 219 -5.00 -8.66 -8.27
N ALA A 220 -5.84 -8.18 -7.34
CA ALA A 220 -7.29 -8.20 -7.55
C ALA A 220 -7.71 -7.31 -8.74
N GLY A 221 -7.15 -6.11 -8.87
CA GLY A 221 -7.44 -5.22 -9.99
C GLY A 221 -6.93 -5.75 -11.33
N GLU A 222 -5.71 -6.31 -11.35
CA GLU A 222 -5.12 -6.94 -12.54
C GLU A 222 -5.97 -8.13 -13.02
N HIS A 223 -6.36 -9.01 -12.10
CA HIS A 223 -7.21 -10.15 -12.42
C HIS A 223 -8.59 -9.73 -12.93
N LEU A 224 -9.20 -8.70 -12.34
CA LEU A 224 -10.46 -8.16 -12.84
C LEU A 224 -10.32 -7.61 -14.26
N ALA A 225 -9.25 -6.88 -14.55
CA ALA A 225 -9.01 -6.32 -15.88
C ALA A 225 -8.77 -7.41 -16.95
N GLU A 226 -8.20 -8.56 -16.59
CA GLU A 226 -8.06 -9.73 -17.46
C GLU A 226 -9.42 -10.35 -17.83
N ILE A 227 -10.37 -10.37 -16.88
CA ILE A 227 -11.70 -10.95 -17.07
C ILE A 227 -12.67 -9.95 -17.73
N ASN A 228 -12.63 -8.69 -17.32
CA ASN A 228 -13.47 -7.62 -17.82
C ASN A 228 -12.72 -6.28 -17.83
N PRO A 229 -12.20 -5.83 -18.98
CA PRO A 229 -11.48 -4.56 -19.08
C PRO A 229 -12.37 -3.32 -18.87
N ASP A 230 -13.69 -3.46 -18.98
CA ASP A 230 -14.65 -2.38 -18.75
C ASP A 230 -15.14 -2.30 -17.28
N ALA A 231 -14.72 -3.26 -16.43
CA ALA A 231 -15.02 -3.22 -15.00
C ALA A 231 -14.02 -2.35 -14.25
N ARG A 232 -14.50 -1.70 -13.18
CA ARG A 232 -13.68 -0.88 -12.31
C ARG A 232 -13.73 -1.39 -10.87
N LEU A 233 -12.55 -1.61 -10.30
CA LEU A 233 -12.38 -1.86 -8.88
C LEU A 233 -11.92 -0.57 -8.19
N VAL A 234 -12.70 -0.10 -7.22
CA VAL A 234 -12.32 1.00 -6.32
C VAL A 234 -11.60 0.39 -5.13
N MET A 235 -10.32 0.73 -5.00
CA MET A 235 -9.43 0.12 -4.01
C MET A 235 -9.39 0.96 -2.73
N TYR A 236 -9.52 0.28 -1.60
CA TYR A 236 -9.42 0.84 -0.25
C TYR A 236 -8.36 0.08 0.53
N GLY A 237 -7.59 0.79 1.34
CA GLY A 237 -6.50 0.19 2.10
C GLY A 237 -6.29 0.90 3.42
N GLN A 238 -5.82 0.17 4.42
CA GLN A 238 -5.25 0.76 5.63
C GLN A 238 -3.94 0.06 5.98
N GLU A 239 -2.92 0.82 6.36
CA GLU A 239 -1.60 0.29 6.70
C GLU A 239 -0.98 1.05 7.88
N LEU A 240 -0.35 0.29 8.79
CA LEU A 240 0.27 0.79 10.01
C LEU A 240 1.72 1.24 9.79
N ASN A 241 2.46 0.53 8.93
CA ASN A 241 3.86 0.80 8.65
C ASN A 241 3.99 1.94 7.62
N PRO A 242 4.72 3.02 7.93
CA PRO A 242 4.76 4.21 7.10
C PRO A 242 5.42 3.99 5.74
N GLU A 243 6.47 3.16 5.66
CA GLU A 243 7.13 2.84 4.40
C GLU A 243 6.20 2.01 3.48
N SER A 244 5.53 1.00 4.05
CA SER A 244 4.58 0.16 3.31
C SER A 244 3.38 0.98 2.82
N TYR A 245 2.84 1.84 3.68
CA TYR A 245 1.80 2.81 3.33
C TYR A 245 2.23 3.71 2.17
N ALA A 246 3.45 4.26 2.22
CA ALA A 246 3.98 5.13 1.18
C ALA A 246 4.09 4.42 -0.18
N ILE A 247 4.53 3.16 -0.18
CA ILE A 247 4.59 2.31 -1.38
C ILE A 247 3.18 2.04 -1.92
N CYS A 248 2.26 1.62 -1.05
CA CYS A 248 0.86 1.36 -1.43
C CYS A 248 0.22 2.61 -2.04
N LYS A 249 0.37 3.76 -1.39
CA LYS A 249 -0.17 5.03 -1.87
C LYS A 249 0.42 5.46 -3.20
N ALA A 250 1.73 5.32 -3.39
CA ALA A 250 2.40 5.61 -4.67
C ALA A 250 1.89 4.71 -5.80
N ASP A 251 1.76 3.42 -5.53
CA ASP A 251 1.29 2.45 -6.51
C ASP A 251 -0.18 2.69 -6.91
N MET A 252 -1.05 2.96 -5.93
CA MET A 252 -2.45 3.34 -6.15
C MET A 252 -2.56 4.63 -6.98
N LEU A 253 -1.70 5.62 -6.71
CA LEU A 253 -1.65 6.88 -7.45
C LEU A 253 -1.30 6.66 -8.93
N ILE A 254 -0.29 5.83 -9.22
CA ILE A 254 0.13 5.49 -10.59
C ILE A 254 -0.96 4.71 -11.33
N LYS A 255 -1.73 3.88 -10.60
CA LYS A 255 -2.89 3.14 -11.13
C LYS A 255 -4.15 4.02 -11.30
N GLY A 256 -4.09 5.31 -10.98
CA GLY A 256 -5.24 6.22 -11.09
C GLY A 256 -6.33 5.96 -10.05
N GLN A 257 -6.01 5.29 -8.95
CA GLN A 257 -6.91 5.09 -7.82
C GLN A 257 -6.96 6.35 -6.96
N ASP A 258 -8.09 6.55 -6.26
CA ASP A 258 -8.22 7.65 -5.32
C ASP A 258 -7.44 7.33 -4.04
N ILE A 259 -6.29 7.98 -3.90
CA ILE A 259 -5.39 7.82 -2.75
C ILE A 259 -6.00 8.26 -1.41
N ALA A 260 -7.12 8.99 -1.40
CA ALA A 260 -7.84 9.28 -0.17
C ALA A 260 -8.43 8.01 0.48
N ASN A 261 -8.52 6.92 -0.29
CA ASN A 261 -8.96 5.61 0.18
C ASN A 261 -7.85 4.78 0.84
N ILE A 262 -6.59 5.25 0.80
CA ILE A 262 -5.44 4.60 1.42
C ILE A 262 -5.10 5.34 2.72
N ILE A 263 -5.37 4.69 3.85
CA ILE A 263 -5.27 5.32 5.17
C ILE A 263 -4.03 4.84 5.91
N PHE A 264 -3.30 5.78 6.50
CA PHE A 264 -2.22 5.49 7.43
C PHE A 264 -2.74 5.33 8.87
N GLY A 265 -2.38 4.24 9.54
CA GLY A 265 -2.65 4.04 10.97
C GLY A 265 -3.12 2.63 11.32
N ASN A 266 -3.25 2.37 12.62
CA ASN A 266 -3.66 1.07 13.14
C ASN A 266 -5.16 0.81 12.91
N THR A 267 -5.49 -0.20 12.10
CA THR A 267 -6.90 -0.50 11.74
C THR A 267 -7.79 -0.87 12.93
N LEU A 268 -7.22 -1.52 13.96
CA LEU A 268 -7.97 -1.96 15.13
C LEU A 268 -8.25 -0.80 16.09
N SER A 269 -7.28 0.06 16.40
CA SER A 269 -7.49 1.18 17.32
C SER A 269 -8.03 2.47 16.67
N ALA A 270 -7.82 2.64 15.36
CA ALA A 270 -8.23 3.80 14.60
C ALA A 270 -8.76 3.37 13.21
N ASP A 271 -10.03 2.99 13.16
CA ASP A 271 -10.69 2.61 11.91
C ASP A 271 -10.76 3.78 10.92
N GLY A 272 -9.88 3.75 9.92
CA GLY A 272 -9.73 4.80 8.92
C GLY A 272 -10.93 4.94 7.97
N LEU A 273 -11.77 3.91 7.91
CA LEU A 273 -12.90 3.82 6.98
C LEU A 273 -14.19 3.48 7.73
N THR A 274 -14.38 4.12 8.89
CA THR A 274 -15.55 3.93 9.76
C THR A 274 -16.86 4.09 8.96
N GLY A 275 -17.76 3.12 9.09
CA GLY A 275 -19.07 3.12 8.41
C GLY A 275 -19.04 2.81 6.91
N LYS A 276 -17.86 2.55 6.32
CA LYS A 276 -17.76 2.02 4.96
C LYS A 276 -18.01 0.51 4.95
N HIS A 277 -18.64 0.05 3.87
CA HIS A 277 -18.88 -1.35 3.58
C HIS A 277 -18.43 -1.66 2.16
N PHE A 278 -17.94 -2.88 1.91
CA PHE A 278 -17.26 -3.23 0.66
C PHE A 278 -17.84 -4.48 0.01
N ASP A 279 -17.80 -4.56 -1.32
CA ASP A 279 -18.23 -5.76 -2.05
C ASP A 279 -17.27 -6.93 -1.77
N TYR A 280 -15.96 -6.66 -1.88
CA TYR A 280 -14.90 -7.63 -1.63
C TYR A 280 -13.95 -7.13 -0.55
N MET A 281 -13.38 -8.05 0.20
CA MET A 281 -12.27 -7.72 1.09
C MET A 281 -11.25 -8.86 1.09
N LEU A 282 -9.99 -8.52 1.33
CA LEU A 282 -8.94 -9.50 1.50
C LEU A 282 -7.93 -8.97 2.51
N SER A 283 -7.28 -9.87 3.25
CA SER A 283 -6.35 -9.45 4.29
C SER A 283 -5.39 -10.57 4.64
N ASN A 284 -4.13 -10.20 4.90
CA ASN A 284 -3.16 -11.02 5.59
C ASN A 284 -2.62 -10.23 6.79
N PRO A 285 -3.34 -10.20 7.92
CA PRO A 285 -2.90 -9.47 9.09
C PRO A 285 -1.68 -10.12 9.74
N PRO A 286 -0.92 -9.37 10.55
CA PRO A 286 0.24 -9.94 11.23
C PRO A 286 -0.19 -11.04 12.21
N PHE A 287 0.45 -12.20 12.12
CA PHE A 287 -0.02 -13.42 12.80
C PHE A 287 0.25 -13.40 14.30
N GLY A 288 -0.80 -13.61 15.10
CA GLY A 288 -0.64 -13.86 16.53
C GLY A 288 0.00 -12.70 17.30
N VAL A 289 -0.08 -11.48 16.79
CA VAL A 289 0.53 -10.31 17.42
C VAL A 289 -0.27 -9.88 18.65
N GLU A 290 0.47 -9.54 19.71
CA GLU A 290 -0.08 -8.99 20.94
C GLU A 290 -0.73 -7.61 20.69
N TRP A 291 -1.97 -7.42 21.15
CA TRP A 291 -2.71 -6.16 21.01
C TRP A 291 -2.73 -5.33 22.30
N LYS A 292 -1.74 -5.54 23.19
CA LYS A 292 -1.64 -4.87 24.50
C LYS A 292 -1.64 -3.35 24.41
N LYS A 293 -0.94 -2.80 23.41
CA LYS A 293 -0.82 -1.34 23.20
C LYS A 293 -2.14 -0.67 22.85
N ILE A 294 -3.09 -1.42 22.29
CA ILE A 294 -4.41 -0.93 21.87
C ILE A 294 -5.54 -1.49 22.73
N GLN A 295 -5.21 -2.19 23.82
CA GLN A 295 -6.17 -2.95 24.60
C GLN A 295 -7.32 -2.07 25.14
N LYS A 296 -6.98 -0.87 25.60
CA LYS A 296 -7.94 0.06 26.19
C LYS A 296 -8.99 0.51 25.18
N GLU A 297 -8.57 0.81 23.95
CA GLU A 297 -9.43 1.25 22.86
C GLU A 297 -10.41 0.15 22.46
N ILE A 298 -9.91 -1.08 22.31
CA ILE A 298 -10.70 -2.25 21.92
C ILE A 298 -11.70 -2.64 23.02
N GLU A 299 -11.26 -2.70 24.29
CA GLU A 299 -12.14 -2.99 25.43
C GLU A 299 -13.22 -1.93 25.62
N LYS A 300 -12.88 -0.65 25.36
CA LYS A 300 -13.84 0.44 25.41
C LYS A 300 -14.93 0.25 24.35
N GLU A 301 -14.55 -0.02 23.09
CA GLU A 301 -15.51 -0.26 22.01
C GLU A 301 -16.40 -1.46 22.31
N ALA A 302 -15.82 -2.59 22.72
CA ALA A 302 -16.57 -3.79 23.08
C ALA A 302 -17.59 -3.53 24.20
N LYS A 303 -17.18 -2.79 25.24
CA LYS A 303 -18.03 -2.48 26.39
C LYS A 303 -19.13 -1.47 26.08
N GLU A 304 -18.81 -0.41 25.35
CA GLU A 304 -19.74 0.71 25.12
C GLU A 304 -20.69 0.44 23.94
N GLN A 305 -20.23 -0.29 22.92
CA GLN A 305 -20.97 -0.50 21.68
C GLN A 305 -21.53 -1.92 21.56
N GLY A 306 -20.91 -2.92 22.21
CA GLY A 306 -21.33 -4.32 22.08
C GLY A 306 -21.41 -4.74 20.61
N TYR A 307 -22.54 -5.33 20.21
CA TYR A 307 -22.81 -5.74 18.83
C TYR A 307 -23.05 -4.58 17.84
N ASN A 308 -23.21 -3.34 18.32
CA ASN A 308 -23.22 -2.17 17.45
C ASN A 308 -21.79 -1.73 17.04
N GLY A 309 -20.77 -2.22 17.76
CA GLY A 309 -19.37 -2.05 17.40
C GLY A 309 -18.79 -3.31 16.78
N ARG A 310 -17.47 -3.33 16.55
CA ARG A 310 -16.79 -4.43 15.85
C ARG A 310 -16.58 -5.67 16.71
N PHE A 311 -16.40 -5.47 18.03
CA PHE A 311 -15.91 -6.50 18.93
C PHE A 311 -16.98 -7.10 19.86
N GLY A 312 -18.26 -6.96 19.49
CA GLY A 312 -19.40 -7.49 20.23
C GLY A 312 -19.36 -9.01 20.50
N PRO A 313 -18.95 -9.85 19.53
CA PRO A 313 -18.90 -11.31 19.73
C PRO A 313 -17.92 -11.79 20.81
N GLY A 314 -16.90 -10.99 21.14
CA GLY A 314 -15.90 -11.33 22.15
C GLY A 314 -14.55 -10.71 21.88
N LEU A 315 -13.66 -10.82 22.88
CA LEU A 315 -12.27 -10.37 22.80
C LEU A 315 -11.34 -11.58 22.99
N PRO A 316 -10.44 -11.88 22.04
CA PRO A 316 -9.46 -12.96 22.20
C PRO A 316 -8.46 -12.62 23.32
N ARG A 317 -7.58 -13.55 23.69
CA ARG A 317 -6.48 -13.22 24.60
C ARG A 317 -5.63 -12.05 24.08
N VAL A 318 -5.09 -11.23 24.98
CA VAL A 318 -4.27 -10.05 24.61
C VAL A 318 -3.04 -10.42 23.77
N SER A 319 -2.49 -11.62 23.96
CA SER A 319 -1.35 -12.12 23.22
C SER A 319 -1.63 -12.59 21.79
N ASP A 320 -2.89 -12.53 21.31
CA ASP A 320 -3.25 -12.95 19.95
C ASP A 320 -4.42 -12.11 19.41
N GLY A 321 -4.12 -11.12 18.57
CA GLY A 321 -5.11 -10.24 17.95
C GLY A 321 -5.78 -10.76 16.69
N SER A 322 -5.48 -11.99 16.24
CA SER A 322 -5.89 -12.50 14.91
C SER A 322 -7.41 -12.43 14.69
N LEU A 323 -8.21 -12.80 15.69
CA LEU A 323 -9.67 -12.77 15.60
C LEU A 323 -10.26 -11.34 15.62
N LEU A 324 -9.51 -10.33 16.09
CA LEU A 324 -9.97 -8.93 16.00
C LEU A 324 -10.00 -8.45 14.55
N PHE A 325 -9.04 -8.87 13.71
CA PHE A 325 -9.06 -8.55 12.29
C PHE A 325 -10.22 -9.24 11.55
N LEU A 326 -10.53 -10.50 11.91
CA LEU A 326 -11.71 -11.19 11.38
C LEU A 326 -13.00 -10.41 11.70
N LEU A 327 -13.17 -10.01 12.96
CA LEU A 327 -14.32 -9.22 13.38
C LEU A 327 -14.39 -7.84 12.70
N HIS A 328 -13.23 -7.20 12.47
CA HIS A 328 -13.14 -5.97 11.71
C HIS A 328 -13.66 -6.17 10.27
N LEU A 329 -13.22 -7.21 9.55
CA LEU A 329 -13.73 -7.52 8.21
C LEU A 329 -15.24 -7.79 8.22
N ILE A 330 -15.74 -8.54 9.20
CA ILE A 330 -17.19 -8.79 9.34
C ILE A 330 -17.97 -7.48 9.50
N SER A 331 -17.45 -6.54 10.29
CA SER A 331 -18.10 -5.22 10.47
C SER A 331 -18.18 -4.38 9.19
N LYS A 332 -17.33 -4.67 8.20
CA LYS A 332 -17.27 -4.00 6.90
C LYS A 332 -18.10 -4.70 5.82
N MET A 333 -18.79 -5.79 6.15
CA MET A 333 -19.68 -6.46 5.21
C MET A 333 -20.90 -5.58 4.88
N ARG A 334 -21.32 -5.61 3.63
CA ARG A 334 -22.58 -5.04 3.16
C ARG A 334 -23.72 -5.96 3.59
N PRO A 335 -24.90 -5.42 3.91
CA PRO A 335 -26.07 -6.25 4.19
C PRO A 335 -26.43 -7.17 3.01
N ALA A 336 -26.88 -8.40 3.29
CA ALA A 336 -27.27 -9.36 2.26
C ALA A 336 -28.36 -8.82 1.30
N LYS A 337 -29.31 -8.03 1.84
CA LYS A 337 -30.35 -7.36 1.04
C LYS A 337 -29.81 -6.39 -0.02
N ASP A 338 -28.60 -5.90 0.16
CA ASP A 338 -27.92 -4.97 -0.75
C ASP A 338 -26.92 -5.70 -1.67
N GLY A 339 -26.88 -7.03 -1.62
CA GLY A 339 -25.97 -7.88 -2.41
C GLY A 339 -24.85 -8.54 -1.61
N GLY A 340 -24.71 -8.24 -0.32
CA GLY A 340 -23.72 -8.89 0.55
C GLY A 340 -22.27 -8.53 0.24
N SER A 341 -21.36 -9.29 0.87
CA SER A 341 -19.92 -9.18 0.70
C SER A 341 -19.27 -10.56 0.70
N ARG A 342 -18.11 -10.66 0.06
CA ARG A 342 -17.22 -11.82 0.20
C ARG A 342 -15.86 -11.35 0.67
N PHE A 343 -15.23 -12.09 1.59
CA PHE A 343 -13.86 -11.77 1.98
C PHE A 343 -13.01 -13.01 2.27
N GLY A 344 -11.71 -12.86 2.03
CA GLY A 344 -10.70 -13.86 2.34
C GLY A 344 -9.72 -13.31 3.37
N ILE A 345 -9.44 -14.08 4.42
CA ILE A 345 -8.42 -13.71 5.42
C ILE A 345 -7.45 -14.87 5.61
N VAL A 346 -6.15 -14.57 5.55
CA VAL A 346 -5.10 -15.55 5.83
C VAL A 346 -4.70 -15.41 7.29
N LEU A 347 -4.73 -16.50 8.04
CA LEU A 347 -4.34 -16.54 9.44
C LEU A 347 -3.45 -17.76 9.67
N ASN A 348 -2.73 -17.79 10.80
CA ASN A 348 -2.16 -19.04 11.29
C ASN A 348 -3.28 -20.00 11.76
N GLY A 349 -2.94 -21.23 12.15
CA GLY A 349 -3.94 -22.21 12.60
C GLY A 349 -4.60 -21.90 13.95
N SER A 350 -4.04 -21.00 14.77
CA SER A 350 -4.47 -20.73 16.16
C SER A 350 -5.95 -20.37 16.31
N PRO A 351 -6.54 -19.48 15.47
CA PRO A 351 -7.96 -19.16 15.49
C PRO A 351 -8.92 -20.35 15.39
N LEU A 352 -8.51 -21.46 14.78
CA LEU A 352 -9.38 -22.62 14.56
C LEU A 352 -9.65 -23.45 15.83
N PHE A 353 -8.70 -23.47 16.77
CA PHE A 353 -8.76 -24.39 17.92
C PHE A 353 -8.42 -23.77 19.28
N THR A 354 -7.87 -22.56 19.33
CA THR A 354 -7.47 -21.97 20.63
C THR A 354 -8.65 -21.35 21.40
N GLY A 355 -8.53 -21.28 22.72
CA GLY A 355 -9.58 -20.78 23.62
C GLY A 355 -10.56 -21.86 24.06
N GLY A 356 -10.72 -22.01 25.37
CA GLY A 356 -11.66 -22.95 25.99
C GLY A 356 -13.12 -22.48 25.87
N ALA A 357 -14.06 -23.33 26.29
CA ALA A 357 -15.49 -22.99 26.29
C ALA A 357 -15.75 -21.68 27.08
N GLY A 358 -16.50 -20.75 26.46
CA GLY A 358 -16.81 -19.44 27.04
C GLY A 358 -15.68 -18.41 26.99
N SER A 359 -14.51 -18.75 26.44
CA SER A 359 -13.46 -17.77 26.12
C SER A 359 -13.84 -16.93 24.91
N GLY A 360 -13.25 -15.75 24.77
CA GLY A 360 -13.53 -14.87 23.64
C GLY A 360 -13.25 -15.53 22.29
N GLU A 361 -12.16 -16.29 22.14
CA GLU A 361 -11.91 -17.03 20.89
C GLU A 361 -13.02 -18.05 20.58
N SER A 362 -13.54 -18.73 21.61
CA SER A 362 -14.64 -19.68 21.45
C SER A 362 -15.97 -18.99 21.11
N GLU A 363 -16.26 -17.84 21.71
CA GLU A 363 -17.50 -17.09 21.45
C GLU A 363 -17.48 -16.43 20.07
N ILE A 364 -16.33 -15.91 19.63
CA ILE A 364 -16.15 -15.41 18.26
C ILE A 364 -16.36 -16.53 17.24
N ARG A 365 -15.76 -17.72 17.46
CA ARG A 365 -16.00 -18.88 16.59
C ARG A 365 -17.47 -19.31 16.57
N ARG A 366 -18.12 -19.36 17.75
CA ARG A 366 -19.55 -19.66 17.83
C ARG A 366 -20.35 -18.67 17.00
N TYR A 367 -20.09 -17.37 17.16
CA TYR A 367 -20.77 -16.30 16.43
C TYR A 367 -20.67 -16.47 14.91
N VAL A 368 -19.46 -16.70 14.36
CA VAL A 368 -19.30 -16.83 12.90
C VAL A 368 -19.95 -18.09 12.34
N LEU A 369 -20.03 -19.17 13.11
CA LEU A 369 -20.66 -20.42 12.70
C LEU A 369 -22.19 -20.37 12.83
N GLU A 370 -22.72 -19.85 13.95
CA GLU A 370 -24.17 -19.78 14.19
C GLU A 370 -24.86 -18.76 13.28
N ASN A 371 -24.14 -17.76 12.79
CA ASN A 371 -24.64 -16.77 11.83
C ASN A 371 -24.32 -17.12 10.37
N ASP A 372 -23.82 -18.33 10.10
CA ASP A 372 -23.55 -18.83 8.74
C ASP A 372 -22.62 -17.90 7.92
N LEU A 373 -21.60 -17.34 8.59
CA LEU A 373 -20.65 -16.38 7.98
C LEU A 373 -19.43 -17.08 7.35
N VAL A 374 -19.19 -18.35 7.66
CA VAL A 374 -18.03 -19.11 7.16
C VAL A 374 -18.46 -20.00 6.00
N GLU A 375 -18.03 -19.64 4.79
CA GLU A 375 -18.29 -20.45 3.59
C GLU A 375 -17.29 -21.61 3.46
N ALA A 376 -15.98 -21.34 3.65
CA ALA A 376 -14.92 -22.33 3.49
C ALA A 376 -13.70 -22.06 4.40
N ILE A 377 -12.99 -23.13 4.75
CA ILE A 377 -11.68 -23.09 5.41
C ILE A 377 -10.70 -23.88 4.55
N ILE A 378 -9.63 -23.22 4.11
CA ILE A 378 -8.64 -23.80 3.19
C ILE A 378 -7.31 -23.94 3.91
N GLY A 379 -6.84 -25.17 4.07
CA GLY A 379 -5.50 -25.46 4.57
C GLY A 379 -4.47 -25.31 3.46
N LEU A 380 -3.48 -24.43 3.67
CA LEU A 380 -2.33 -24.29 2.78
C LEU A 380 -1.20 -25.25 3.20
N PRO A 381 -0.35 -25.71 2.25
CA PRO A 381 0.72 -26.70 2.50
C PRO A 381 1.76 -26.29 3.55
#